data_AF-A0A2E8ES68-F1
#
_entry.id   AF-A0A2E8ES68-F1
#
_cell.length_a   1.000
_cell.length_b   1.000
_cell.length_c   1.000
_cell.angle_alpha   90.00
_cell.angle_beta   90.00
_cell.angle_gamma   90.00
#
_symmetry.space_group_name_H-M   'P 1'
#
loop_
_entity.id
_entity.type
_entity.pdbx_description
1 polymer ?
#
loop_
_entity_poly.entity_id
_entity_poly.type
_entity_poly.pdbx_seq_one_letter_code
_entity_poly.pdbx_strand_id
1 'polypeptide(L)'
;MSEGHPEFLRILKEMSDLHKKKSADYGVADDIFLNIRQSSDWGVEPWVGAMVRAGDKVVRLKAAASGSELKNEGVEDSLMDLAAYAMIALALYREGKSKNAAN
;
A
#
# COMPACT_ATOMS: atom_id res chain seq x y z
N MET A 1 -25.72 -5.48 -16.82
CA MET A 1 -24.87 -5.42 -15.62
C MET A 1 -23.53 -4.86 -16.06
N SER A 2 -23.04 -3.80 -15.43
CA SER A 2 -21.69 -3.33 -15.72
C SER A 2 -20.73 -4.26 -14.99
N GLU A 3 -19.99 -5.08 -15.74
CA GLU A 3 -19.04 -6.06 -15.21
C GLU A 3 -17.74 -5.41 -14.67
N GLY A 4 -17.67 -4.08 -14.64
CA GLY A 4 -16.48 -3.32 -14.30
C GLY A 4 -15.65 -2.94 -15.54
N HIS A 5 -14.70 -2.02 -15.38
CA HIS A 5 -13.80 -1.63 -16.46
C HIS A 5 -12.72 -2.72 -16.65
N PRO A 6 -12.55 -3.32 -17.84
CA PRO A 6 -11.65 -4.46 -18.04
C PRO A 6 -10.22 -4.22 -17.53
N GLU A 7 -9.68 -3.03 -17.82
CA GLU A 7 -8.33 -2.65 -17.39
C GLU A 7 -8.22 -2.51 -15.87
N PHE A 8 -9.27 -2.02 -15.21
CA PHE A 8 -9.29 -1.91 -13.76
C PHE A 8 -9.23 -3.29 -13.11
N LEU A 9 -9.97 -4.26 -13.66
CA LEU A 9 -9.94 -5.64 -13.19
C LEU A 9 -8.56 -6.30 -13.44
N ARG A 10 -7.90 -6.00 -14.56
CA ARG A 10 -6.52 -6.43 -14.83
C ARG A 10 -5.57 -5.90 -13.76
N ILE A 11 -5.63 -4.60 -13.46
CA ILE A 11 -4.82 -3.96 -12.42
C ILE A 11 -5.10 -4.60 -11.04
N LEU A 12 -6.35 -4.89 -10.69
CA LEU A 12 -6.67 -5.58 -9.44
C LEU A 12 -6.00 -6.95 -9.34
N LYS A 13 -5.98 -7.73 -10.43
CA LYS A 13 -5.31 -9.01 -10.48
C LYS A 13 -3.79 -8.84 -10.28
N GLU A 14 -3.19 -7.88 -10.97
CA GLU A 14 -1.77 -7.56 -10.83
C GLU A 14 -1.39 -7.13 -9.42
N MET A 15 -2.24 -6.32 -8.77
CA MET A 15 -2.06 -5.92 -7.38
C MET A 15 -2.09 -7.13 -6.43
N SER A 16 -3.01 -8.07 -6.65
CA SER A 16 -3.06 -9.34 -5.89
C SER A 16 -1.78 -10.14 -6.08
N ASP A 17 -1.34 -10.32 -7.31
CA ASP A 17 -0.16 -11.13 -7.65
C ASP A 17 1.13 -10.47 -7.10
N LEU A 18 1.24 -9.14 -7.19
CA LEU A 18 2.33 -8.36 -6.61
C LEU A 18 2.36 -8.47 -5.08
N HIS A 19 1.20 -8.39 -4.42
CA HIS A 19 1.12 -8.53 -2.96
C HIS A 19 1.60 -9.92 -2.51
N LYS A 20 1.15 -10.99 -3.19
CA LYS A 20 1.58 -12.37 -2.92
C LYS A 20 3.09 -12.55 -3.10
N LYS A 21 3.65 -11.99 -4.18
CA LYS A 21 5.09 -12.03 -4.44
C LYS A 21 5.88 -11.32 -3.34
N LYS A 22 5.51 -10.07 -3.01
CA LYS A 22 6.20 -9.29 -1.96
C LYS A 22 6.06 -9.94 -0.57
N SER A 23 4.93 -10.57 -0.25
CA SER A 23 4.77 -11.31 1.00
C SER A 23 5.67 -12.54 1.10
N ALA A 24 6.02 -13.17 -0.03
CA ALA A 24 6.96 -14.30 -0.06
C ALA A 24 8.41 -13.84 0.15
N ASP A 25 8.76 -12.63 -0.29
CA ASP A 25 10.12 -12.08 -0.20
C ASP A 25 10.42 -11.43 1.17
N TYR A 26 9.42 -10.86 1.85
CA TYR A 26 9.60 -10.02 3.06
C TYR A 26 8.73 -10.40 4.26
N GLY A 27 7.83 -11.38 4.13
CA GLY A 27 6.96 -11.79 5.24
C GLY A 27 7.75 -12.49 6.34
N VAL A 28 7.77 -11.93 7.55
CA VAL A 28 7.88 -12.79 8.73
C VAL A 28 6.67 -13.71 8.68
N ALA A 29 6.87 -15.02 8.83
CA ALA A 29 5.85 -16.04 8.55
C ALA A 29 4.47 -15.75 9.19
N ASP A 30 4.46 -15.01 10.30
CA ASP A 30 3.27 -14.71 11.09
C ASP A 30 2.72 -13.26 10.94
N ASP A 31 3.45 -12.33 10.30
CA ASP A 31 2.96 -10.95 10.08
C ASP A 31 3.58 -10.25 8.86
N ILE A 32 2.86 -10.28 7.75
CA ILE A 32 3.24 -9.64 6.48
C ILE A 32 3.26 -8.11 6.52
N PHE A 33 2.71 -7.49 7.57
CA PHE A 33 2.69 -6.02 7.75
C PHE A 33 3.61 -5.54 8.85
N LEU A 34 4.50 -6.40 9.37
CA LEU A 34 5.38 -6.07 10.50
C LEU A 34 6.16 -4.77 10.27
N ASN A 35 6.72 -4.57 9.08
CA ASN A 35 7.45 -3.36 8.71
C ASN A 35 6.62 -2.07 8.79
N ILE A 36 5.30 -2.16 8.61
CA ILE A 36 4.38 -1.03 8.76
C ILE A 36 3.95 -0.89 10.22
N ARG A 37 3.72 -2.01 10.90
CA ARG A 37 3.34 -2.00 12.33
C ARG A 37 4.41 -1.41 13.22
N GLN A 38 5.69 -1.55 12.88
CA GLN A 38 6.80 -0.89 13.59
C GLN A 38 6.65 0.63 13.75
N SER A 39 5.77 1.29 12.97
CA SER A 39 5.41 2.69 13.25
C SER A 39 4.79 2.89 14.65
N SER A 40 4.20 1.86 15.26
CA SER A 40 3.70 1.92 16.64
C SER A 40 4.81 2.14 17.66
N ASP A 41 6.03 1.67 17.38
CA ASP A 41 7.19 1.89 18.24
C ASP A 41 7.54 3.37 18.37
N TRP A 42 7.06 4.18 17.42
CA TRP A 42 7.19 5.64 17.37
C TRP A 42 5.90 6.37 17.78
N GLY A 43 4.91 5.67 18.33
CA GLY A 43 3.62 6.25 18.71
C GLY A 43 2.72 6.61 17.52
N VAL A 44 3.00 6.06 16.33
CA VAL A 44 2.19 6.27 15.13
C VAL A 44 1.34 5.03 14.88
N GLU A 45 0.03 5.23 14.74
CA GLU A 45 -0.89 4.14 14.39
C GLU A 45 -0.48 3.46 13.08
N PRO A 46 -0.45 2.11 13.00
CA PRO A 46 0.05 1.40 11.82
C PRO A 46 -0.57 1.82 10.48
N TRP A 47 -1.88 2.06 10.44
CA TRP A 47 -2.55 2.53 9.22
C TRP A 47 -2.10 3.94 8.81
N VAL A 48 -1.76 4.80 9.79
CA VAL A 48 -1.16 6.12 9.54
C VAL A 48 0.26 5.95 9.01
N GLY A 49 1.04 5.02 9.57
CA GLY A 49 2.35 4.63 9.05
C GLY A 49 2.32 4.22 7.57
N ALA A 50 1.32 3.43 7.17
CA ALA A 50 1.08 3.11 5.75
C ALA A 50 0.81 4.36 4.90
N MET A 51 0.02 5.31 5.41
CA MET A 51 -0.28 6.56 4.70
C MET A 51 0.92 7.51 4.59
N VAL A 52 1.83 7.51 5.56
CA VAL A 52 3.11 8.24 5.45
C VAL A 52 3.91 7.72 4.25
N ARG A 53 4.02 6.40 4.11
CA ARG A 53 4.72 5.74 2.98
C ARG A 53 4.01 5.97 1.64
N ALA A 54 2.68 6.02 1.65
CA ALA A 54 1.89 6.43 0.49
C ALA A 54 2.21 7.87 0.06
N GLY A 55 2.44 8.77 1.02
CA GLY A 55 2.84 10.16 0.79
C GLY A 55 4.12 10.27 -0.04
N ASP A 56 5.13 9.43 0.22
CA ASP A 56 6.37 9.38 -0.56
C ASP A 56 6.10 9.12 -2.05
N LYS A 57 5.14 8.24 -2.36
CA LYS A 57 4.74 7.91 -3.73
C LYS A 57 3.99 9.06 -4.39
N VAL A 58 3.13 9.76 -3.66
CA VAL A 58 2.46 10.97 -4.14
C VAL A 58 3.47 12.07 -4.46
N VAL A 59 4.50 12.27 -3.64
CA VAL A 59 5.59 13.23 -3.93
C VAL A 59 6.28 12.89 -5.24
N ARG A 60 6.57 11.60 -5.48
CA ARG A 60 7.18 11.18 -6.75
C ARG A 60 6.26 11.41 -7.95
N LEU A 61 4.97 11.13 -7.81
CA LEU A 61 3.98 11.39 -8.86
C LEU A 61 3.85 12.89 -9.16
N LYS A 62 3.94 13.76 -8.15
CA LYS A 62 3.99 15.21 -8.35
C LYS A 62 5.23 15.63 -9.15
N ALA A 63 6.40 15.07 -8.84
CA ALA A 63 7.62 15.34 -9.62
C ALA A 63 7.46 14.91 -11.08
N ALA A 64 6.94 13.70 -11.33
CA ALA A 64 6.68 13.21 -12.68
C ALA A 64 5.68 14.10 -13.44
N ALA A 65 4.59 14.50 -12.80
CA ALA A 65 3.58 15.39 -13.39
C ALA A 65 4.14 16.78 -13.73
N SER A 66 5.19 17.23 -13.03
CA SER A 66 5.90 18.47 -13.33
C SER A 66 6.94 18.36 -14.46
N GLY A 67 7.06 17.18 -15.08
CA GLY A 67 8.02 16.92 -16.17
C GLY A 67 9.41 16.53 -15.69
N SER A 68 9.58 16.18 -14.40
CA SER A 68 10.85 15.65 -13.90
C SER A 68 11.05 14.20 -14.36
N GLU A 69 12.26 13.88 -14.81
CA GLU A 69 12.63 12.50 -15.16
C GLU A 69 12.81 11.65 -13.89
N LEU A 70 12.09 10.53 -13.81
CA LEU A 70 12.20 9.58 -12.72
C LEU A 70 13.35 8.60 -13.02
N LYS A 71 14.37 8.56 -12.16
CA LYS A 71 15.58 7.75 -12.40
C LYS A 71 15.50 6.28 -11.98
N ASN A 72 14.63 5.95 -11.02
CA ASN A 72 14.63 4.63 -10.36
C ASN A 72 13.29 3.88 -10.47
N GLU A 73 12.17 4.53 -10.14
CA GLU A 73 10.83 3.94 -10.16
C GLU A 73 9.94 4.82 -11.04
N GLY A 74 9.17 4.21 -11.94
CA GLY A 74 8.32 4.91 -12.89
C GLY A 74 7.00 5.43 -12.29
N VAL A 75 6.19 6.05 -13.15
CA VAL A 75 4.82 6.49 -12.80
C VAL A 75 3.94 5.29 -12.46
N GLU A 76 4.00 4.22 -13.26
CA GLU A 76 3.22 3.00 -13.05
C GLU A 76 3.57 2.31 -11.72
N ASP A 77 4.86 2.14 -11.43
CA ASP A 77 5.32 1.59 -10.14
C ASP A 77 4.81 2.42 -8.96
N SER A 78 4.86 3.75 -9.09
CA SER A 78 4.42 4.67 -8.04
C SER A 78 2.91 4.64 -7.83
N LEU A 79 2.12 4.46 -8.90
CA LEU A 79 0.66 4.27 -8.80
C LEU A 79 0.31 2.92 -8.17
N MET A 80 1.00 1.85 -8.55
CA MET A 80 0.81 0.51 -7.98
C MET A 80 1.19 0.47 -6.50
N ASP A 81 2.32 1.06 -6.12
CA ASP A 81 2.71 1.17 -4.71
C ASP A 81 1.75 2.04 -3.90
N LEU A 82 1.25 3.15 -4.47
CA LEU A 82 0.25 3.98 -3.81
C LEU A 82 -1.03 3.17 -3.55
N ALA A 83 -1.51 2.42 -4.53
CA ALA A 83 -2.66 1.53 -4.37
C ALA A 83 -2.39 0.45 -3.32
N ALA A 84 -1.19 -0.14 -3.29
CA ALA A 84 -0.79 -1.12 -2.28
C ALA A 84 -0.87 -0.53 -0.87
N TYR A 85 -0.24 0.64 -0.65
CA TYR A 85 -0.26 1.27 0.67
C TYR A 85 -1.67 1.67 1.11
N ALA A 86 -2.54 2.11 0.20
CA ALA A 86 -3.93 2.38 0.52
C ALA A 86 -4.69 1.12 0.97
N MET A 87 -4.48 -0.03 0.30
CA MET A 87 -5.08 -1.30 0.72
C MET A 87 -4.53 -1.79 2.07
N ILE A 88 -3.23 -1.66 2.30
CA ILE A 88 -2.58 -2.00 3.58
C ILE A 88 -3.13 -1.13 4.71
N ALA A 89 -3.23 0.18 4.50
CA ALA A 89 -3.81 1.11 5.47
C ALA A 89 -5.23 0.71 5.84
N LEU A 90 -6.07 0.38 4.84
CA LEU A 90 -7.44 -0.07 5.07
C LEU A 90 -7.50 -1.38 5.87
N ALA A 91 -6.63 -2.34 5.59
CA ALA A 91 -6.54 -3.60 6.32
C ALA A 91 -6.19 -3.36 7.80
N LEU A 92 -5.13 -2.58 8.07
CA LEU A 92 -4.68 -2.24 9.42
C LEU A 92 -5.72 -1.42 10.19
N TYR A 93 -6.40 -0.49 9.53
CA TYR A 93 -7.46 0.32 10.13
C TYR A 93 -8.66 -0.55 10.55
N ARG A 94 -9.07 -1.49 9.69
CA ARG A 94 -10.16 -2.44 10.01
C ARG A 94 -9.78 -3.36 11.17
N GLU A 95 -8.54 -3.84 11.19
CA GLU A 95 -8.02 -4.65 12.30
C GLU A 95 -8.06 -3.89 13.64
N GLY A 96 -7.60 -2.62 13.65
CA GLY A 96 -7.65 -1.76 14.84
C GLY A 96 -9.08 -1.55 15.35
N LYS A 97 -10.06 -1.35 14.44
CA LYS A 97 -11.48 -1.26 14.82
C LYS A 97 -12.00 -2.55 15.47
N SER A 98 -11.67 -3.71 14.91
CA SER A 98 -12.10 -4.99 15.47
C SER A 98 -11.52 -5.24 16.86
N LYS A 99 -10.27 -4.84 17.11
CA LYS A 99 -9.64 -4.92 18.44
C LYS A 99 -10.33 -4.01 19.46
N ASN A 100 -10.66 -2.78 19.06
CA ASN A 100 -11.32 -1.82 19.94
C ASN A 100 -12.79 -2.18 20.26
N ALA A 101 -13.45 -2.94 19.39
CA ALA A 101 -14.82 -3.42 19.63
C ALA A 101 -14.88 -4.68 20.51
N ALA A 102 -13.75 -5.37 20.70
CA ALA A 102 -13.62 -6.57 21.53
C ALA A 102 -13.11 -6.29 22.95
N ASN A 103 -12.72 -5.03 23.23
CA ASN A 103 -12.33 -4.50 24.55
C ASN A 103 -13.45 -3.65 25.13
#